data_AF-A0A496ZYM6-F1
#
_entry.id   AF-A0A496ZYM6-F1
#
_cell.length_a   1.000
_cell.length_b   1.000
_cell.length_c   1.000
_cell.angle_alpha   90.00
_cell.angle_beta   90.00
_cell.angle_gamma   90.00
#
_symmetry.space_group_name_H-M   'P 1'
#
loop_
_entity.id
_entity.type
_entity.pdbx_description
1 polymer ?
#
loop_
_entity_poly.entity_id
_entity_poly.type
_entity_poly.pdbx_seq_one_letter_code
_entity_poly.pdbx_strand_id
1 'polypeptide(L)'
;MARRMPRSERKEAFMAAASEMYDALEDWYDAHPEATFGEIEQEARKRRRELMGKALELLVNGRDTGYREEGVRCARCGGWMEYKGERFGRTVYNLEGDVRLERAYYVCPVCEEETLFPPG
;
A
#
# COMPACT_ATOMS: atom_id res chain seq x y z
N MET A 1 11.20 12.60 -6.50
CA MET A 1 10.73 13.03 -5.17
C MET A 1 9.55 12.14 -4.82
N ALA A 2 9.70 11.32 -3.78
CA ALA A 2 8.60 10.58 -3.19
C ALA A 2 7.46 11.53 -2.86
N ARG A 3 6.33 11.41 -3.54
CA ARG A 3 5.20 12.33 -3.38
C ARG A 3 4.52 12.04 -2.04
N ARG A 4 5.02 12.67 -0.97
CA ARG A 4 4.42 12.60 0.36
C ARG A 4 3.03 13.23 0.30
N MET A 5 2.03 12.47 0.73
CA MET A 5 0.67 12.97 0.87
C MET A 5 0.47 13.51 2.30
N PRO A 6 -0.01 14.77 2.45
CA PRO A 6 -0.41 15.32 3.73
C PRO A 6 -1.39 14.40 4.47
N ARG A 7 -1.38 14.47 5.80
CA ARG A 7 -2.28 13.65 6.63
C ARG A 7 -3.76 13.89 6.31
N SER A 8 -4.14 15.14 6.02
CA SER A 8 -5.51 15.51 5.63
C SER A 8 -5.92 14.83 4.33
N GLU A 9 -5.10 14.93 3.29
CA GLU A 9 -5.37 14.32 1.97
C GLU A 9 -5.50 12.79 2.07
N ARG A 10 -4.62 12.14 2.85
CA ARG A 10 -4.73 10.69 3.10
C ARG A 10 -6.01 10.32 3.84
N LYS A 11 -6.43 11.16 4.82
CA LYS A 11 -7.67 10.95 5.56
C LYS A 11 -8.87 11.12 4.63
N GLU A 12 -8.90 12.16 3.82
CA GLU A 12 -9.97 12.42 2.85
C GLU A 12 -10.10 11.28 1.84
N ALA A 13 -8.98 10.83 1.26
CA ALA A 13 -8.97 9.69 0.34
C ALA A 13 -9.49 8.40 1.00
N PHE A 14 -9.13 8.14 2.27
CA PHE A 14 -9.66 7.00 3.00
C PHE A 14 -11.17 7.13 3.27
N MET A 15 -11.64 8.31 3.68
CA MET A 15 -13.07 8.54 3.94
C MET A 15 -13.92 8.39 2.68
N ALA A 16 -13.41 8.84 1.52
CA ALA A 16 -14.07 8.63 0.23
C ALA A 16 -14.20 7.13 -0.08
N ALA A 17 -13.11 6.38 0.03
CA ALA A 17 -13.13 4.93 -0.19
C ALA A 17 -14.06 4.19 0.81
N ALA A 18 -14.12 4.65 2.06
CA ALA A 18 -15.02 4.08 3.05
C ALA A 18 -16.50 4.34 2.73
N SER A 19 -16.82 5.53 2.20
CA SER A 19 -18.16 5.87 1.71
C SER A 19 -18.55 4.96 0.55
N GLU A 20 -17.70 4.85 -0.47
CA GLU A 20 -17.94 3.98 -1.64
C GLU A 20 -18.12 2.51 -1.24
N MET A 21 -17.34 2.04 -0.25
CA MET A 21 -17.48 0.68 0.28
C MET A 21 -18.83 0.45 0.95
N TYR A 22 -19.32 1.44 1.71
CA TYR A 22 -20.61 1.37 2.38
C TYR A 22 -21.76 1.38 1.38
N ASP A 23 -21.73 2.29 0.41
CA ASP A 23 -22.73 2.36 -0.67
C ASP A 23 -22.80 1.01 -1.42
N ALA A 24 -21.65 0.41 -1.71
CA ALA A 24 -21.59 -0.90 -2.37
C ALA A 24 -22.11 -2.06 -1.50
N LEU A 25 -22.11 -1.93 -0.18
CA LEU A 25 -22.71 -2.90 0.74
C LEU A 25 -24.24 -2.74 0.80
N GLU A 26 -24.73 -1.49 0.81
CA GLU A 26 -26.17 -1.20 0.69
C GLU A 26 -26.72 -1.72 -0.65
N ASP A 27 -26.08 -1.38 -1.78
CA ASP A 27 -26.46 -1.87 -3.11
C ASP A 27 -26.49 -3.40 -3.19
N TRP A 28 -25.52 -4.05 -2.53
CA TRP A 28 -25.48 -5.50 -2.46
C TRP A 28 -26.66 -6.03 -1.64
N TYR A 29 -27.00 -5.41 -0.52
CA TYR A 29 -28.11 -5.89 0.31
C TYR A 29 -29.48 -5.65 -0.33
N ASP A 30 -29.66 -4.53 -1.03
CA ASP A 30 -30.85 -4.27 -1.85
C ASP A 30 -31.05 -5.34 -2.93
N ALA A 31 -29.97 -5.85 -3.52
CA ALA A 31 -30.00 -6.95 -4.47
C ALA A 31 -30.22 -8.33 -3.81
N HIS A 32 -30.03 -8.45 -2.49
CA HIS A 32 -30.15 -9.70 -1.72
C HIS A 32 -31.03 -9.48 -0.48
N PRO A 33 -32.33 -9.14 -0.64
CA PRO A 33 -33.20 -8.76 0.47
C PRO A 33 -33.42 -9.89 1.50
N GLU A 34 -33.24 -11.15 1.08
CA GLU A 34 -33.35 -12.32 1.97
C GLU A 34 -32.00 -12.81 2.52
N ALA A 35 -30.91 -12.06 2.30
CA ALA A 35 -29.61 -12.42 2.83
C ALA A 35 -29.66 -12.57 4.36
N THR A 36 -29.12 -13.70 4.82
CA THR A 36 -28.91 -13.94 6.24
C THR A 36 -27.83 -13.02 6.79
N PHE A 37 -27.82 -12.81 8.10
CA PHE A 37 -26.76 -12.03 8.74
C PHE A 37 -25.34 -12.56 8.43
N GLY A 38 -25.17 -13.89 8.37
CA GLY A 38 -23.88 -14.49 8.03
C GLY A 38 -23.42 -14.23 6.60
N GLU A 39 -24.34 -14.04 5.64
CA GLU A 39 -24.02 -13.64 4.27
C GLU A 39 -23.63 -12.16 4.20
N ILE A 40 -24.36 -11.31 4.94
CA ILE A 40 -24.02 -9.89 5.10
C ILE A 40 -22.60 -9.74 5.69
N GLU A 41 -22.27 -10.50 6.74
CA GLU A 41 -20.93 -10.47 7.33
C GLU A 41 -19.83 -10.95 6.36
N GLN A 42 -20.14 -11.91 5.49
CA GLN A 42 -19.20 -12.40 4.48
C GLN A 42 -18.92 -11.33 3.42
N GLU A 43 -19.96 -10.67 2.89
CA GLU A 43 -19.79 -9.59 1.92
C GLU A 43 -19.09 -8.39 2.58
N ALA A 44 -19.52 -8.00 3.78
CA ALA A 44 -18.86 -6.94 4.55
C ALA A 44 -17.36 -7.25 4.76
N ARG A 45 -17.00 -8.50 5.08
CA ARG A 45 -15.60 -8.92 5.22
C ARG A 45 -14.81 -8.78 3.92
N LYS A 46 -15.37 -9.19 2.78
CA LYS A 46 -14.74 -9.07 1.46
C LYS A 46 -14.44 -7.61 1.14
N ARG A 47 -15.45 -6.74 1.25
CA ARG A 47 -15.34 -5.30 0.99
C ARG A 47 -14.39 -4.59 1.96
N ARG A 48 -14.46 -4.94 3.23
CA ARG A 48 -13.55 -4.43 4.26
C ARG A 48 -12.09 -4.74 3.93
N ARG A 49 -11.79 -5.94 3.40
CA ARG A 49 -10.40 -6.27 2.99
C ARG A 49 -9.89 -5.35 1.89
N GLU A 50 -10.72 -5.02 0.91
CA GLU A 50 -10.35 -4.08 -0.16
C GLU A 50 -10.12 -2.66 0.42
N LEU A 51 -11.05 -2.17 1.25
CA LEU A 51 -10.92 -0.87 1.92
C LEU A 51 -9.65 -0.78 2.78
N MET A 52 -9.37 -1.82 3.57
CA MET A 52 -8.20 -1.82 4.45
C MET A 52 -6.89 -1.98 3.69
N GLY A 53 -6.87 -2.71 2.58
CA GLY A 53 -5.75 -2.71 1.64
C GLY A 53 -5.43 -1.29 1.14
N LYS A 54 -6.47 -0.55 0.73
CA LYS A 54 -6.33 0.86 0.32
C LYS A 54 -5.87 1.77 1.45
N ALA A 55 -6.38 1.58 2.66
CA ALA A 55 -5.99 2.35 3.84
C ALA A 55 -4.50 2.20 4.15
N LEU A 56 -3.98 0.97 4.08
CA LEU A 56 -2.56 0.67 4.28
C LEU A 56 -1.70 1.28 3.16
N GLU A 57 -2.14 1.18 1.91
CA GLU A 57 -1.48 1.79 0.76
C GLU A 57 -1.32 3.31 0.95
N LEU A 58 -2.42 4.00 1.24
CA LEU A 58 -2.44 5.45 1.50
C LEU A 58 -1.52 5.81 2.69
N LEU A 59 -1.57 5.03 3.76
CA LEU A 59 -0.81 5.28 4.97
C LEU A 59 0.70 5.12 4.75
N VAL A 60 1.12 4.04 4.10
CA VAL A 60 2.53 3.68 3.93
C VAL A 60 3.16 4.50 2.80
N ASN A 61 2.60 4.43 1.59
CA ASN A 61 3.16 5.11 0.42
C ASN A 61 3.10 6.62 0.57
N GLY A 62 2.02 7.15 1.14
CA GLY A 62 1.85 8.59 1.31
C GLY A 62 2.70 9.19 2.45
N ARG A 63 3.34 8.38 3.30
CA ARG A 63 4.29 8.87 4.33
C ARG A 63 5.72 8.90 3.84
N ASP A 64 6.24 7.74 3.45
CA ASP A 64 7.65 7.59 3.10
C ASP A 64 7.85 6.35 2.21
N THR A 65 8.43 6.55 1.03
CA THR A 65 8.78 5.47 0.12
C THR A 65 10.17 4.90 0.44
N GLY A 66 10.91 5.49 1.38
CA GLY A 66 12.30 5.11 1.68
C GLY A 66 13.32 5.75 0.74
N TYR A 67 12.89 6.72 -0.08
CA TYR A 67 13.78 7.50 -0.92
C TYR A 67 14.67 8.40 -0.07
N ARG A 68 15.98 8.30 -0.32
CA ARG A 68 17.04 9.13 0.26
C ARG A 68 17.76 9.89 -0.83
N GLU A 69 17.77 11.21 -0.72
CA GLU A 69 18.44 12.11 -1.66
C GLU A 69 19.96 11.99 -1.53
N GLU A 70 20.46 11.80 -0.31
CA GLU A 70 21.87 11.60 0.00
C GLU A 70 22.43 10.25 -0.51
N GLY A 71 21.55 9.36 -0.98
CA GLY A 71 21.90 8.00 -1.39
C GLY A 71 22.01 7.01 -0.23
N VAL A 72 22.25 5.74 -0.57
CA VAL A 72 22.34 4.64 0.40
C VAL A 72 23.67 3.93 0.23
N ARG A 73 24.31 3.52 1.34
CA ARG A 73 25.54 2.71 1.32
C ARG A 73 25.20 1.21 1.37
N CYS A 74 25.92 0.43 0.58
CA CYS A 74 25.84 -1.03 0.61
C CYS A 74 26.42 -1.56 1.92
N ALA A 75 25.65 -2.39 2.65
CA ALA A 75 26.10 -2.98 3.91
C ALA A 75 27.28 -3.95 3.75
N ARG A 76 27.47 -4.53 2.56
CA ARG A 76 28.55 -5.49 2.28
C ARG A 76 29.89 -4.82 1.96
N CYS A 77 29.90 -3.86 1.03
CA CYS A 77 31.14 -3.25 0.53
C CYS A 77 31.32 -1.79 0.92
N GLY A 78 30.33 -1.14 1.53
CA GLY A 78 30.36 0.29 1.86
C GLY A 78 30.26 1.23 0.65
N GLY A 79 30.13 0.70 -0.57
CA GLY A 79 29.95 1.49 -1.80
C GLY A 79 28.59 2.21 -1.85
N TRP A 80 28.47 3.23 -2.70
CA TRP A 80 27.18 3.88 -2.97
C TRP A 80 26.28 2.96 -3.81
N MET A 81 25.02 2.85 -3.42
CA MET A 81 24.01 2.10 -4.16
C MET A 81 23.31 2.99 -5.17
N GLU A 82 22.94 2.41 -6.31
CA GLU A 82 22.19 3.10 -7.36
C GLU A 82 20.69 3.01 -7.07
N TYR A 83 20.04 4.17 -7.04
CA TYR A 83 18.59 4.24 -7.01
C TYR A 83 18.03 3.84 -8.38
N LYS A 84 17.18 2.82 -8.41
CA LYS A 84 16.55 2.33 -9.64
C LYS A 84 15.15 2.93 -9.87
N GLY A 85 14.60 3.66 -8.91
CA GLY A 85 13.27 4.28 -9.01
C GLY A 85 12.30 3.84 -7.92
N GLU A 86 11.18 4.56 -7.83
CA GLU A 86 10.01 4.24 -7.00
C GLU A 86 8.97 3.38 -7.74
N ARG A 87 9.16 3.17 -9.06
CA ARG A 87 8.22 2.42 -9.91
C ARG A 87 8.22 0.91 -9.69
N PHE A 88 9.04 0.40 -8.79
CA PHE A 88 9.00 -1.01 -8.36
C PHE A 88 7.89 -1.25 -7.34
N GLY A 89 6.69 -0.76 -7.65
CA GLY A 89 5.52 -1.04 -6.83
C GLY A 89 5.27 -2.54 -6.83
N ARG A 90 5.28 -3.18 -5.65
CA ARG A 90 4.96 -4.61 -5.49
C ARG A 90 3.64 -4.75 -4.75
N THR A 91 2.81 -5.67 -5.22
CA THR A 91 1.60 -6.06 -4.48
C THR A 91 2.00 -7.09 -3.42
N VAL A 92 1.68 -6.79 -2.17
CA VAL A 92 1.80 -7.72 -1.05
C VAL A 92 0.41 -8.23 -0.70
N TYR A 93 0.25 -9.56 -0.73
CA TYR A 93 -1.00 -10.23 -0.40
C TYR A 93 -1.05 -10.47 1.10
N ASN A 94 -2.00 -9.84 1.80
CA ASN A 94 -2.05 -9.81 3.26
C ASN A 94 -3.41 -10.23 3.80
N LEU A 95 -3.44 -10.55 5.10
CA LEU A 95 -4.66 -10.87 5.83
C LEU A 95 -5.69 -9.74 5.75
N GLU A 96 -5.24 -8.49 5.97
CA GLU A 96 -6.13 -7.33 6.02
C GLU A 96 -6.55 -6.78 4.66
N GLY A 97 -5.90 -7.21 3.58
CA GLY A 97 -6.14 -6.66 2.24
C GLY A 97 -4.85 -6.63 1.43
N ASP A 98 -5.00 -6.70 0.11
CA ASP A 98 -3.86 -6.63 -0.79
C ASP A 98 -3.40 -5.16 -0.89
N VAL A 99 -2.09 -4.94 -0.83
CA VAL A 99 -1.51 -3.59 -0.76
C VAL A 99 -0.44 -3.45 -1.84
N ARG A 100 -0.56 -2.42 -2.69
CA ARG A 100 0.53 -2.07 -3.60
C ARG A 100 1.49 -1.10 -2.91
N LEU A 101 2.65 -1.60 -2.51
CA LEU A 101 3.67 -0.78 -1.86
C LEU A 101 4.59 -0.15 -2.91
N GLU A 102 4.67 1.17 -2.92
CA GLU A 102 5.58 1.95 -3.75
C GLU A 102 6.77 2.39 -2.92
N ARG A 103 7.93 1.80 -3.19
CA ARG A 103 9.11 1.92 -2.35
C ARG A 103 10.35 2.17 -3.20
N ALA A 104 11.28 2.95 -2.67
CA ALA A 104 12.56 3.21 -3.30
C ALA A 104 13.39 1.92 -3.34
N TYR A 105 13.89 1.61 -4.53
CA TYR A 105 14.70 0.43 -4.75
C TYR A 105 16.15 0.81 -5.05
N TYR A 106 17.08 0.25 -4.28
CA TYR A 106 18.51 0.49 -4.44
C TYR A 106 19.24 -0.82 -4.75
N VAL A 107 20.19 -0.78 -5.68
CA VAL A 107 21.03 -1.91 -6.08
C VAL A 107 22.50 -1.52 -6.01
N CYS A 108 23.33 -2.36 -5.38
CA CYS A 108 24.78 -2.14 -5.36
C CYS A 108 25.40 -2.57 -6.71
N PRO A 109 26.12 -1.67 -7.42
CA PRO A 109 26.73 -2.03 -8.71
C PRO A 109 27.96 -2.94 -8.55
N VAL A 110 28.58 -2.98 -7.36
CA VAL A 110 29.82 -3.74 -7.11
C VAL A 110 29.55 -5.15 -6.57
N CYS A 111 28.53 -5.30 -5.74
CA CYS A 111 28.16 -6.60 -5.18
C CYS A 111 27.14 -7.35 -6.05
N GLU A 112 26.77 -6.75 -7.18
CA GLU A 112 25.88 -7.19 -8.29
C GLU A 112 24.47 -7.69 -7.91
N GLU A 113 24.19 -8.02 -6.64
CA GLU A 113 22.93 -8.62 -6.20
C GLU A 113 22.49 -8.17 -4.80
N GLU A 114 23.27 -7.32 -4.13
CA GLU A 114 22.82 -6.75 -2.86
C GLU A 114 21.78 -5.68 -3.14
N THR A 115 20.54 -5.97 -2.74
CA THR A 115 19.39 -5.09 -2.96
C THR A 115 18.88 -4.58 -1.62
N LEU A 116 18.50 -3.31 -1.58
CA LEU A 116 17.75 -2.76 -0.46
C LEU A 116 16.33 -2.50 -0.97
N PHE A 117 15.42 -3.40 -0.60
CA PHE A 117 14.00 -3.33 -0.88
C PHE A 117 13.23 -3.43 0.44
N PRO A 118 12.53 -2.36 0.80
CA PRO A 118 13.01 -1.33 1.73
C PRO A 118 13.03 -1.78 3.21
N PRO A 119 13.76 -1.03 4.06
CA PRO A 119 13.65 -1.13 5.51
C PRO A 119 12.32 -0.52 5.98
N GLY A 120 11.40 -1.38 6.45
CA GLY A 120 10.07 -1.02 6.95
C GLY A 120 8.98 -1.91 6.39
#